data_AF-A0A5D2HN43-F1
#
_entry.id   AF-A0A5D2HN43-F1
#
_cell.length_a   1.000
_cell.length_b   1.000
_cell.length_c   1.000
_cell.angle_alpha   90.00
_cell.angle_beta   90.00
_cell.angle_gamma   90.00
#
_symmetry.space_group_name_H-M   'P 1'
#
loop_
_entity.id
_entity.type
_entity.pdbx_description
1 polymer ?
#
loop_
_entity_poly.entity_id
_entity_poly.type
_entity_poly.pdbx_seq_one_letter_code
_entity_poly.pdbx_strand_id
1 'polypeptide(L)'
;MSPKDANGQGTCTASTAAGKHAFRSSMGGYAAGIAKGVAPKARLAVYKVCWKSSGCFDFDILAAFDAAVNDGVDVISISVGGGDGISTTYHLDPIAIGAYGAVSPEVFVSSSTGNDGPNLMSVTNLAHWLVTVRAGTIDRNFSADVILSDGRRLNSVSLYSD
;
A
#
# COMPACT_ATOMS: atom_id res chain seq x y z
N MET A 1 10.91 20.73 2.01
CA MET A 1 10.00 19.63 1.61
C MET A 1 8.89 19.50 2.65
N SER A 2 7.69 19.05 2.26
CA SER A 2 6.55 18.88 3.18
C SER A 2 6.06 17.43 3.21
N PRO A 3 5.47 16.97 4.32
CA PRO A 3 4.90 15.63 4.43
C PRO A 3 3.57 15.48 3.67
N LYS A 4 3.09 16.54 2.99
CA LYS A 4 1.84 16.52 2.25
C LYS A 4 1.90 15.50 1.12
N ASP A 5 0.90 14.64 1.06
CA ASP A 5 0.71 13.72 -0.06
C ASP A 5 0.31 14.50 -1.33
N ALA A 6 1.04 14.25 -2.41
CA ALA A 6 0.82 14.86 -3.72
C ALA A 6 0.49 13.82 -4.80
N ASN A 7 0.43 12.54 -4.44
CA ASN A 7 0.16 11.41 -5.32
C ASN A 7 -1.17 10.73 -4.96
N GLY A 8 -1.45 10.52 -3.67
CA GLY A 8 -2.65 9.86 -3.16
C GLY A 8 -2.41 8.46 -2.60
N GLN A 9 -1.33 7.78 -3.02
CA GLN A 9 -0.98 6.43 -2.55
C GLN A 9 -0.88 6.37 -1.01
N GLY A 10 -0.15 7.30 -0.39
CA GLY A 10 0.03 7.34 1.06
C GLY A 10 -1.27 7.59 1.81
N THR A 11 -2.13 8.47 1.30
CA THR A 11 -3.45 8.72 1.90
C THR A 11 -4.36 7.48 1.80
N CYS A 12 -4.33 6.77 0.68
CA CYS A 12 -5.08 5.53 0.47
C CYS A 12 -4.64 4.41 1.41
N THR A 13 -3.33 4.16 1.52
CA THR A 13 -2.80 3.11 2.40
C THR A 13 -2.99 3.43 3.88
N ALA A 14 -2.73 4.66 4.31
CA ALA A 14 -2.92 5.09 5.70
C ALA A 14 -4.39 5.00 6.14
N SER A 15 -5.33 5.39 5.28
CA SER A 15 -6.77 5.27 5.57
C SER A 15 -7.26 3.82 5.58
N THR A 16 -6.67 2.93 4.76
CA THR A 16 -6.96 1.49 4.80
C THR A 16 -6.46 0.85 6.10
N ALA A 17 -5.29 1.26 6.59
CA ALA A 17 -4.73 0.73 7.83
C ALA A 17 -5.49 1.24 9.08
N ALA A 18 -5.62 2.57 9.22
CA ALA A 18 -6.09 3.19 10.46
C ALA A 18 -7.06 4.37 10.25
N GLY A 19 -7.71 4.46 9.08
CA GLY A 19 -8.71 5.49 8.79
C GLY A 19 -9.85 5.46 9.81
N LYS A 20 -10.22 6.64 10.32
CA LYS A 20 -11.44 6.79 11.12
C LYS A 20 -12.69 6.54 10.29
N HIS A 21 -13.81 6.33 10.97
CA HIS A 21 -15.11 6.19 10.34
C HIS A 21 -15.44 7.45 9.52
N ALA A 22 -15.50 7.28 8.21
CA ALA A 22 -15.99 8.28 7.28
C ALA A 22 -17.37 7.82 6.79
N PHE A 23 -18.39 8.56 7.19
CA PHE A 23 -19.78 8.28 6.81
C PHE A 23 -20.05 8.79 5.40
N ARG A 24 -20.94 8.09 4.68
CA ARG A 24 -21.36 8.46 3.32
C ARG A 24 -20.20 8.50 2.32
N SER A 25 -19.24 7.59 2.48
CA SER A 25 -18.13 7.43 1.54
C SER A 25 -18.57 6.65 0.32
N SER A 26 -18.14 7.09 -0.86
CA SER A 26 -18.35 6.40 -2.14
C SER A 26 -17.35 6.95 -3.17
N MET A 27 -17.06 6.20 -4.21
CA MET A 27 -16.36 6.70 -5.40
C MET A 27 -17.36 6.80 -6.54
N GLY A 28 -17.84 8.01 -6.87
CA GLY A 28 -18.84 8.19 -7.92
C GLY A 28 -20.13 7.39 -7.70
N GLY A 29 -20.53 7.19 -6.44
CA GLY A 29 -21.66 6.33 -6.05
C GLY A 29 -21.31 4.84 -5.83
N TYR A 30 -20.19 4.36 -6.37
CA TYR A 30 -19.72 3.00 -6.09
C TYR A 30 -19.25 2.82 -4.65
N ALA A 31 -19.43 1.59 -4.15
CA ALA A 31 -19.01 1.19 -2.81
C ALA A 31 -19.57 2.08 -1.68
N ALA A 32 -20.78 2.61 -1.85
CA ALA A 32 -21.40 3.51 -0.89
C ALA A 32 -21.52 2.86 0.50
N GLY A 33 -21.08 3.57 1.54
CA GLY A 33 -21.16 3.07 2.91
C GLY A 33 -20.35 3.90 3.90
N ILE A 34 -19.85 3.22 4.93
CA ILE A 34 -18.95 3.78 5.94
C ILE A 34 -17.55 3.24 5.66
N ALA A 35 -16.63 4.09 5.21
CA ALA A 35 -15.24 3.72 5.08
C ALA A 35 -14.55 3.76 6.45
N LYS A 36 -13.75 2.75 6.77
CA LYS A 36 -12.90 2.71 7.97
C LYS A 36 -11.69 1.83 7.71
N GLY A 37 -10.59 2.12 8.40
CA GLY A 37 -9.42 1.25 8.37
C GLY A 37 -9.61 -0.03 9.17
N VAL A 38 -8.63 -0.93 9.08
CA VAL A 38 -8.58 -2.16 9.88
C VAL A 38 -8.52 -1.85 11.37
N ALA A 39 -7.78 -0.81 11.76
CA ALA A 39 -7.65 -0.35 13.15
C ALA A 39 -8.03 1.15 13.30
N PRO A 40 -9.34 1.52 13.29
CA PRO A 40 -9.79 2.92 13.28
C PRO A 40 -9.42 3.77 14.52
N LYS A 41 -8.92 3.12 15.58
CA LYS A 41 -8.50 3.75 16.83
C LYS A 41 -6.97 3.88 16.94
N ALA A 42 -6.21 3.27 16.04
CA ALA A 42 -4.76 3.41 16.01
C ALA A 42 -4.37 4.86 15.67
N ARG A 43 -3.17 5.26 16.11
CA ARG A 43 -2.57 6.55 15.76
C ARG A 43 -1.75 6.38 14.48
N LEU A 44 -1.67 7.45 13.69
CA LEU A 44 -0.88 7.47 12.46
C LEU A 44 0.31 8.40 12.65
N ALA A 45 1.52 7.89 12.38
CA ALA A 45 2.72 8.67 12.12
C ALA A 45 3.09 8.49 10.63
N VAL A 46 3.37 9.59 9.93
CA VAL A 46 3.54 9.57 8.47
C VAL A 46 4.96 9.99 8.11
N TYR A 47 5.69 9.06 7.50
CA TYR A 47 7.05 9.26 7.00
C TYR A 47 7.02 9.19 5.48
N LYS A 48 7.15 10.35 4.82
CA LYS A 48 7.06 10.44 3.37
C LYS A 48 8.44 10.20 2.74
N VAL A 49 8.57 9.06 2.06
CA VAL A 49 9.82 8.64 1.39
C VAL A 49 9.72 8.62 -0.13
N CYS A 50 8.52 8.80 -0.68
CA CYS A 50 8.26 8.78 -2.11
C CYS A 50 7.83 10.15 -2.62
N TRP A 51 8.36 10.51 -3.78
CA TRP A 51 8.19 11.80 -4.42
C TRP A 51 7.61 11.63 -5.81
N LYS A 52 6.62 12.46 -6.15
CA LYS A 52 5.84 12.34 -7.39
C LYS A 52 6.70 12.23 -8.66
N SER A 53 7.85 12.93 -8.70
CA SER A 53 8.69 13.02 -9.89
C SER A 53 9.94 12.14 -9.84
N SER A 54 10.26 11.50 -8.71
CA SER A 54 11.54 10.81 -8.54
C SER A 54 11.45 9.47 -7.82
N GLY A 55 10.24 8.98 -7.53
CA GLY A 55 10.06 7.71 -6.84
C GLY A 55 10.48 7.78 -5.37
N CYS A 56 10.86 6.63 -4.82
CA CYS A 56 11.26 6.47 -3.42
C CYS A 56 12.76 6.25 -3.37
N PHE A 57 13.50 7.10 -2.65
CA PHE A 57 14.94 6.95 -2.54
C PHE A 57 15.33 6.05 -1.37
N ASP A 58 16.34 5.22 -1.57
CA ASP A 58 16.84 4.29 -0.56
C ASP A 58 17.23 4.99 0.76
N PHE A 59 17.86 6.16 0.67
CA PHE A 59 18.26 6.94 1.85
C PHE A 59 17.05 7.52 2.59
N ASP A 60 15.98 7.92 1.88
CA ASP A 60 14.75 8.40 2.51
C ASP A 60 14.04 7.24 3.23
N ILE A 61 14.07 6.04 2.65
CA ILE A 61 13.51 4.82 3.26
C ILE A 61 14.25 4.50 4.56
N LEU A 62 15.58 4.45 4.55
CA LEU A 62 16.38 4.17 5.73
C LEU A 62 16.17 5.24 6.82
N ALA A 63 16.21 6.52 6.45
CA ALA A 63 15.97 7.62 7.39
C ALA A 63 14.56 7.55 8.02
N ALA A 64 13.55 7.11 7.27
CA ALA A 64 12.21 6.92 7.78
C ALA A 64 12.10 5.73 8.75
N PHE A 65 12.80 4.62 8.50
CA PHE A 65 12.88 3.51 9.45
C PHE A 65 13.51 3.96 10.76
N ASP A 66 14.66 4.65 10.70
CA ASP A 66 15.34 5.17 11.89
C ASP A 66 14.44 6.13 12.68
N ALA A 67 13.78 7.06 11.99
CA ALA A 67 12.86 8.01 12.62
C ALA A 67 11.65 7.29 13.25
N ALA A 68 11.02 6.36 12.55
CA ALA A 68 9.86 5.62 13.04
C ALA A 68 10.18 4.79 14.28
N VAL A 69 11.33 4.11 14.28
CA VAL A 69 11.81 3.34 15.43
C VAL A 69 12.09 4.26 16.61
N ASN A 70 12.79 5.37 16.39
CA ASN A 70 13.10 6.34 17.45
C ASN A 70 11.84 7.02 18.03
N ASP A 71 10.83 7.24 17.20
CA ASP A 71 9.53 7.78 17.62
C ASP A 71 8.68 6.74 18.38
N GLY A 72 9.11 5.47 18.43
CA GLY A 72 8.47 4.40 19.18
C GLY A 72 7.17 3.90 18.55
N VAL A 73 7.13 3.76 17.22
CA VAL A 73 5.96 3.17 16.54
C VAL A 73 5.84 1.67 16.85
N ASP A 74 4.62 1.16 16.96
CA ASP A 74 4.39 -0.28 17.18
C ASP A 74 4.44 -1.10 15.88
N VAL A 75 4.03 -0.47 14.76
CA VAL A 75 3.87 -1.11 13.46
C VAL A 75 4.31 -0.16 12.35
N ILE A 76 5.12 -0.68 11.41
CA ILE A 76 5.45 -0.02 10.15
C ILE A 76 4.71 -0.72 9.01
N SER A 77 3.91 0.04 8.26
CA SER A 77 3.24 -0.41 7.04
C SER A 77 3.88 0.26 5.84
N ILE A 78 4.63 -0.50 5.04
CA ILE A 78 5.41 0.01 3.91
C ILE A 78 4.91 -0.63 2.59
N SER A 79 4.21 0.14 1.77
CA SER A 79 3.68 -0.32 0.47
C SER A 79 4.56 0.14 -0.69
N VAL A 80 5.86 -0.14 -0.58
CA VAL A 80 6.88 0.09 -1.62
C VAL A 80 7.76 -1.15 -1.75
N GLY A 81 8.51 -1.25 -2.84
CA GLY A 81 9.43 -2.36 -3.10
C GLY A 81 10.37 -2.00 -4.24
N GLY A 82 11.37 -2.85 -4.47
CA GLY A 82 12.30 -2.69 -5.60
C GLY A 82 11.56 -2.58 -6.93
N GLY A 83 12.01 -1.64 -7.78
CA GLY A 83 11.56 -1.54 -9.16
C GLY A 83 12.02 -2.77 -9.95
N ASP A 84 11.24 -3.14 -10.96
CA ASP A 84 11.54 -4.20 -11.95
C ASP A 84 11.17 -5.64 -11.54
N GLY A 85 10.54 -5.84 -10.38
CA GLY A 85 10.08 -7.18 -9.93
C GLY A 85 11.22 -8.14 -9.59
N ILE A 86 12.46 -7.65 -9.50
CA ILE A 86 13.64 -8.42 -9.14
C ILE A 86 13.96 -8.17 -7.68
N SER A 87 14.00 -9.25 -6.87
CA SER A 87 14.45 -9.14 -5.49
C SER A 87 15.97 -8.91 -5.45
N THR A 88 16.36 -7.87 -4.72
CA THR A 88 17.75 -7.57 -4.40
C THR A 88 18.23 -8.43 -3.21
N THR A 89 19.54 -8.63 -3.07
CA THR A 89 20.13 -9.26 -1.88
C THR A 89 19.89 -8.39 -0.64
N TYR A 90 19.66 -9.01 0.52
CA TYR A 90 19.21 -8.30 1.73
C TYR A 90 20.12 -7.15 2.17
N HIS A 91 21.44 -7.24 1.95
CA HIS A 91 22.40 -6.21 2.35
C HIS A 91 22.48 -5.03 1.36
N LEU A 92 21.76 -5.09 0.24
CA LEU A 92 21.61 -4.01 -0.74
C LEU A 92 20.16 -3.53 -0.85
N ASP A 93 19.23 -4.12 -0.08
CA ASP A 93 17.83 -3.74 -0.05
C ASP A 93 17.58 -2.82 1.16
N PRO A 94 17.25 -1.53 0.95
CA PRO A 94 17.03 -0.58 2.04
C PRO A 94 15.83 -0.96 2.92
N ILE A 95 14.83 -1.65 2.38
CA ILE A 95 13.66 -2.10 3.15
C ILE A 95 14.08 -3.27 4.04
N ALA A 96 14.86 -4.22 3.51
CA ALA A 96 15.38 -5.33 4.31
C ALA A 96 16.27 -4.82 5.45
N ILE A 97 17.20 -3.90 5.16
CA ILE A 97 18.11 -3.31 6.16
C ILE A 97 17.32 -2.53 7.22
N GLY A 98 16.44 -1.61 6.80
CA GLY A 98 15.65 -0.80 7.74
C GLY A 98 14.73 -1.65 8.60
N ALA A 99 14.08 -2.66 8.03
CA ALA A 99 13.23 -3.58 8.77
C ALA A 99 14.02 -4.45 9.76
N TYR A 100 15.25 -4.85 9.42
CA TYR A 100 16.11 -5.60 10.35
C TYR A 100 16.42 -4.76 11.60
N GLY A 101 16.72 -3.46 11.41
CA GLY A 101 16.90 -2.51 12.50
C GLY A 101 15.64 -2.30 13.34
N ALA A 102 14.46 -2.34 12.72
CA ALA A 102 13.17 -2.15 13.40
C ALA A 102 12.68 -3.38 14.19
N VAL A 103 13.05 -4.59 13.77
CA VAL A 103 12.62 -5.83 14.45
C VAL A 103 13.31 -6.01 15.80
N SER A 104 14.53 -5.50 15.96
CA SER A 104 15.27 -5.55 17.24
C SER A 104 14.55 -4.84 18.40
N PRO A 105 13.94 -3.66 18.21
CA PRO A 105 13.04 -3.01 19.17
C PRO A 105 11.58 -3.50 19.08
N GLU A 106 11.33 -4.70 18.56
CA GLU A 106 10.00 -5.34 18.49
C GLU A 106 8.96 -4.62 17.60
N VAL A 107 9.39 -3.77 16.67
CA VAL A 107 8.49 -3.11 15.72
C VAL A 107 8.09 -4.08 14.61
N PHE A 108 6.79 -4.30 14.43
CA PHE A 108 6.27 -5.17 13.38
C PHE A 108 6.29 -4.47 12.02
N VAL A 109 6.85 -5.11 10.98
CA VAL A 109 6.96 -4.51 9.64
C VAL A 109 6.15 -5.33 8.62
N SER A 110 5.14 -4.68 8.03
CA SER A 110 4.33 -5.23 6.93
C SER A 110 4.71 -4.59 5.61
N SER A 111 4.97 -5.42 4.59
CA SER A 111 5.33 -4.99 3.25
C SER A 111 4.52 -5.70 2.17
N SER A 112 4.43 -5.12 0.97
CA SER A 112 3.72 -5.71 -0.19
C SER A 112 4.62 -6.64 -1.01
N THR A 113 4.04 -7.67 -1.65
CA THR A 113 4.78 -8.58 -2.56
C THR A 113 5.24 -7.95 -3.89
N GLY A 114 4.80 -6.73 -4.21
CA GLY A 114 4.91 -6.15 -5.56
C GLY A 114 3.76 -6.56 -6.49
N ASN A 115 3.71 -5.95 -7.67
CA ASN A 115 2.63 -6.09 -8.65
C ASN A 115 3.10 -6.70 -10.00
N ASP A 116 4.33 -7.21 -10.07
CA ASP A 116 4.97 -7.72 -11.31
C ASP A 116 4.62 -9.17 -11.65
N GLY A 117 3.60 -9.73 -10.99
CA GLY A 117 3.03 -11.02 -11.34
C GLY A 117 2.40 -11.04 -12.74
N PRO A 118 1.99 -12.21 -13.27
CA PRO A 118 1.83 -13.50 -12.57
C PRO A 118 3.01 -14.46 -12.72
N ASN A 119 4.11 -14.03 -13.34
CA ASN A 119 5.26 -14.89 -13.59
C ASN A 119 5.91 -15.36 -12.28
N LEU A 120 6.53 -16.54 -12.31
CA LEU A 120 7.33 -17.04 -11.19
C LEU A 120 8.47 -16.07 -10.87
N MET A 121 8.90 -16.05 -9.60
CA MET A 121 10.03 -15.23 -9.12
C MET A 121 9.84 -13.71 -9.25
N SER A 122 8.59 -13.23 -9.22
CA SER A 122 8.23 -11.79 -9.28
C SER A 122 7.97 -11.13 -7.92
N VAL A 123 8.15 -11.87 -6.81
CA VAL A 123 7.89 -11.37 -5.46
C VAL A 123 9.09 -10.57 -4.96
N THR A 124 8.82 -9.39 -4.41
CA THR A 124 9.80 -8.52 -3.73
C THR A 124 9.59 -8.53 -2.21
N ASN A 125 10.46 -7.84 -1.47
CA ASN A 125 10.42 -7.76 0.00
C ASN A 125 10.50 -9.15 0.66
N LEU A 126 11.54 -9.93 0.32
CA LEU A 126 11.66 -11.33 0.72
C LEU A 126 12.33 -11.58 2.08
N ALA A 127 12.80 -10.54 2.77
CA ALA A 127 13.50 -10.70 4.03
C ALA A 127 12.62 -11.40 5.07
N HIS A 128 13.16 -12.42 5.76
CA HIS A 128 12.36 -13.30 6.63
C HIS A 128 11.78 -12.61 7.88
N TRP A 129 12.25 -11.41 8.21
CA TRP A 129 11.74 -10.57 9.28
C TRP A 129 10.66 -9.57 8.83
N LEU A 130 10.28 -9.60 7.54
CA LEU A 130 9.14 -8.88 7.00
C LEU A 130 7.92 -9.79 6.96
N VAL A 131 6.73 -9.21 7.17
CA VAL A 131 5.49 -9.84 6.74
C VAL A 131 5.12 -9.33 5.36
N THR A 132 5.31 -10.20 4.37
CA THR A 132 5.12 -9.88 2.95
C THR A 132 3.72 -10.30 2.48
N VAL A 133 2.91 -9.32 2.08
CA VAL A 133 1.45 -9.46 1.87
C VAL A 133 1.10 -9.42 0.39
N ARG A 134 0.36 -10.43 -0.08
CA ARG A 134 -0.18 -10.52 -1.45
C ARG A 134 -1.58 -9.90 -1.54
N ALA A 135 -1.91 -9.34 -2.69
CA ALA A 135 -3.29 -8.94 -3.02
C ALA A 135 -4.19 -10.14 -3.38
N GLY A 136 -5.42 -10.13 -2.86
CA GLY A 136 -6.50 -11.06 -3.19
C GLY A 136 -7.79 -10.31 -3.50
N THR A 137 -8.73 -10.98 -4.16
CA THR A 137 -10.07 -10.43 -4.46
C THR A 137 -11.03 -10.64 -3.29
N ILE A 138 -12.07 -9.82 -3.23
CA ILE A 138 -13.21 -9.97 -2.32
C ILE A 138 -14.47 -10.38 -3.12
N ASP A 139 -15.57 -10.64 -2.41
CA ASP A 139 -16.86 -11.00 -2.98
C ASP A 139 -17.55 -9.87 -3.78
N ARG A 140 -17.21 -8.62 -3.49
CA ARG A 140 -17.75 -7.44 -4.18
C ARG A 140 -17.11 -7.23 -5.57
N ASN A 141 -17.95 -7.01 -6.58
CA ASN A 141 -17.57 -6.64 -7.94
C ASN A 141 -18.32 -5.38 -8.42
N PHE A 142 -17.77 -4.66 -9.39
CA PHE A 142 -18.36 -3.47 -10.00
C PHE A 142 -18.65 -3.73 -11.48
N SER A 143 -19.86 -4.22 -11.76
CA SER A 143 -20.31 -4.52 -13.12
C SER A 143 -20.65 -3.25 -13.89
N ALA A 144 -20.27 -3.22 -15.17
CA ALA A 144 -20.54 -2.15 -16.11
C ALA A 144 -21.01 -2.76 -17.43
N ASP A 145 -22.29 -3.10 -17.48
CA ASP A 145 -22.82 -3.86 -18.61
C ASP A 145 -23.03 -2.98 -19.84
N VAL A 146 -22.54 -3.46 -20.98
CA VAL A 146 -22.69 -2.78 -22.26
C VAL A 146 -23.86 -3.40 -23.02
N ILE A 147 -24.87 -2.59 -23.35
CA ILE A 147 -26.00 -3.00 -24.19
C ILE A 147 -25.72 -2.53 -25.61
N LEU A 148 -25.56 -3.48 -26.52
CA LEU A 148 -25.35 -3.21 -27.94
C LEU A 148 -26.68 -2.81 -28.61
N SER A 149 -26.61 -2.16 -29.77
CA SER A 149 -27.79 -1.74 -30.55
C SER A 149 -28.66 -2.91 -31.03
N ASP A 150 -28.11 -4.12 -31.09
CA ASP A 150 -28.82 -5.36 -31.40
C ASP A 150 -29.45 -6.04 -30.16
N GLY A 151 -29.39 -5.39 -28.98
CA GLY A 151 -29.96 -5.87 -27.74
C GLY A 151 -29.08 -6.85 -26.95
N ARG A 152 -27.91 -7.24 -27.47
CA ARG A 152 -26.98 -8.10 -26.70
C ARG A 152 -26.40 -7.34 -25.51
N ARG A 153 -26.38 -7.98 -24.34
CA ARG A 153 -25.75 -7.48 -23.12
C ARG A 153 -24.40 -8.16 -22.93
N LEU A 154 -23.34 -7.36 -22.81
CA LEU A 154 -21.99 -7.82 -22.50
C LEU A 154 -21.68 -7.44 -21.05
N ASN A 155 -21.44 -8.44 -20.21
CA ASN A 155 -21.03 -8.21 -18.83
C ASN A 155 -19.58 -7.75 -18.82
N SER A 156 -19.33 -6.56 -18.29
CA SER A 156 -17.99 -5.99 -18.16
C SER A 156 -17.76 -5.46 -16.75
N VAL A 157 -16.54 -5.01 -16.47
CA VAL A 157 -16.15 -4.40 -15.21
C VAL A 157 -15.58 -3.02 -15.49
N SER A 158 -16.03 -2.03 -14.74
CA SER A 158 -15.52 -0.66 -14.84
C SER A 158 -15.81 0.10 -13.55
N LEU A 159 -15.03 1.15 -13.33
CA LEU A 159 -15.21 2.11 -12.25
C LEU A 159 -15.53 3.51 -12.80
N TYR A 160 -16.11 3.58 -14.00
CA TYR A 160 -16.52 4.83 -14.63
C TYR A 160 -17.75 5.40 -13.93
N SER A 161 -17.66 6.66 -13.50
CA SER A 161 -18.78 7.42 -12.93
C SER A 161 -18.97 8.72 -13.70
N ASP A 162 -20.23 9.04 -14.02
CA ASP A 162 -20.66 10.29 -14.66
C ASP A 162 -20.52 11.52 -13.75
#